data_AF-A0A3A8SMT5-F1
#
_entry.id   AF-A0A3A8SMT5-F1
#
_cell.length_a   1.000
_cell.length_b   1.000
_cell.length_c   1.000
_cell.angle_alpha   90.00
_cell.angle_beta   90.00
_cell.angle_gamma   90.00
#
_symmetry.space_group_name_H-M   'P 1'
#
loop_
_entity.id
_entity.type
_entity.pdbx_description
1 polymer ?
#
loop_
_entity_poly.entity_id
_entity_poly.type
_entity_poly.pdbx_seq_one_letter_code
_entity_poly.pdbx_strand_id
1 'polypeptide(L)'
;MRDGTPFDPVAVARIAVMVRTGRIGLQRIIAWADAWVTKLDAPPLWLLELCTVPGIDRAHGLLLDMPGLAQSDTVEERDVEDADHLASLFLRHRDGSIAWGDFLLRAGEYLDGKSGHRQCEEFYMQLNLLERMGFPEDLVQAQREDIERSLVDALERMEASHRRFEAEARGD
;
A
#
# COMPACT_ATOMS: atom_id res chain seq x y z
N MET A 1 20.72 -23.58 -10.59
CA MET A 1 19.45 -23.08 -10.04
C MET A 1 19.76 -21.73 -9.44
N ARG A 2 19.07 -20.64 -9.82
CA ARG A 2 19.20 -19.39 -9.07
C ARG A 2 18.52 -19.64 -7.73
N ASP A 3 19.25 -19.48 -6.64
CA ASP A 3 18.67 -19.36 -5.30
C ASP A 3 17.67 -18.20 -5.36
N GLY A 4 16.38 -18.53 -5.41
CA GLY A 4 15.37 -17.55 -5.81
C GLY A 4 14.01 -18.04 -5.38
N THR A 5 13.49 -17.43 -4.33
CA THR A 5 12.10 -17.54 -3.92
C THR A 5 11.17 -17.28 -5.11
N PRO A 6 10.02 -17.96 -5.24
CA PRO A 6 9.05 -17.73 -6.33
C PRO A 6 8.36 -16.36 -6.26
N PHE A 7 8.67 -15.59 -5.21
CA PHE A 7 8.12 -14.27 -4.97
C PHE A 7 8.88 -13.21 -5.75
N ASP A 8 8.14 -12.45 -6.56
CA ASP A 8 8.62 -11.22 -7.18
C ASP A 8 8.75 -10.12 -6.09
N PRO A 9 9.96 -9.57 -5.85
CA PRO A 9 10.16 -8.54 -4.83
C PRO A 9 9.25 -7.31 -5.03
N VAL A 10 8.97 -6.93 -6.27
CA VAL A 10 8.08 -5.79 -6.56
C VAL A 10 6.65 -6.09 -6.13
N ALA A 11 6.18 -7.32 -6.32
CA ALA A 11 4.86 -7.74 -5.87
C ALA A 11 4.77 -7.75 -4.34
N VAL A 12 5.81 -8.26 -3.65
CA VAL A 12 5.87 -8.28 -2.18
C VAL A 12 5.91 -6.86 -1.60
N ALA A 13 6.69 -5.94 -2.20
CA ALA A 13 6.71 -4.53 -1.82
C ALA A 13 5.32 -3.89 -1.87
N ARG A 14 4.54 -4.17 -2.93
CA ARG A 14 3.15 -3.67 -3.04
C ARG A 14 2.21 -4.29 -2.00
N ILE A 15 2.40 -5.56 -1.65
CA ILE A 15 1.67 -6.17 -0.53
C ILE A 15 2.02 -5.45 0.78
N ALA A 16 3.30 -5.12 1.01
CA ALA A 16 3.71 -4.35 2.18
C ALA A 16 3.03 -2.97 2.21
N VAL A 17 2.95 -2.25 1.07
CA VAL A 17 2.21 -0.99 0.95
C VAL A 17 0.72 -1.17 1.31
N MET A 18 0.08 -2.20 0.80
CA MET A 18 -1.34 -2.49 1.10
C MET A 18 -1.56 -2.86 2.58
N VAL A 19 -0.61 -3.56 3.20
CA VAL A 19 -0.63 -3.85 4.65
C VAL A 19 -0.47 -2.56 5.45
N ARG A 20 0.54 -1.74 5.15
CA ARG A 20 0.82 -0.47 5.83
C ARG A 20 -0.36 0.50 5.76
N THR A 21 -1.00 0.59 4.61
CA THR A 21 -2.16 1.47 4.39
C THR A 21 -3.45 0.91 4.98
N GLY A 22 -3.45 -0.33 5.51
CA GLY A 22 -4.61 -1.00 6.07
C GLY A 22 -5.62 -1.49 5.02
N ARG A 23 -5.22 -1.56 3.74
CA ARG A 23 -6.02 -2.16 2.67
C ARG A 23 -6.09 -3.68 2.82
N ILE A 24 -4.99 -4.29 3.30
CA ILE A 24 -4.92 -5.70 3.68
C ILE A 24 -4.72 -5.78 5.19
N GLY A 25 -5.62 -6.49 5.88
CA GLY A 25 -5.53 -6.75 7.31
C GLY A 25 -4.77 -8.03 7.65
N LEU A 26 -4.46 -8.21 8.93
CA LEU A 26 -3.65 -9.32 9.45
C LEU A 26 -4.17 -10.71 9.03
N GLN A 27 -5.48 -10.92 9.13
CA GLN A 27 -6.08 -12.22 8.79
C GLN A 27 -5.93 -12.56 7.30
N ARG A 28 -5.98 -11.55 6.42
CA ARG A 28 -5.82 -11.77 4.97
C ARG A 28 -4.37 -12.06 4.61
N ILE A 29 -3.41 -11.38 5.23
CA ILE A 29 -1.99 -11.65 4.96
C ILE A 29 -1.56 -13.03 5.49
N ILE A 30 -2.11 -13.46 6.63
CA ILE A 30 -1.91 -14.83 7.13
C ILE A 30 -2.48 -15.86 6.14
N ALA A 31 -3.71 -15.68 5.67
CA ALA A 31 -4.32 -16.59 4.71
C ALA A 31 -3.53 -16.67 3.39
N TRP A 32 -3.01 -15.54 2.90
CA TRP A 32 -2.11 -15.50 1.75
C TRP A 32 -0.82 -16.28 2.01
N ALA A 33 -0.21 -16.11 3.19
CA ALA A 33 1.00 -16.82 3.56
C ALA A 33 0.76 -18.34 3.64
N ASP A 34 -0.32 -18.77 4.30
CA ASP A 34 -0.73 -20.17 4.41
C ASP A 34 -0.93 -20.80 3.02
N ALA A 35 -1.63 -20.11 2.12
CA ALA A 35 -1.85 -20.58 0.75
C ALA A 35 -0.52 -20.84 0.03
N TRP A 36 0.46 -19.97 0.17
CA TRP A 36 1.79 -20.19 -0.40
C TRP A 36 2.57 -21.29 0.29
N VAL A 37 2.54 -21.38 1.62
CA VAL A 37 3.20 -22.46 2.38
C VAL A 37 2.73 -23.84 1.90
N THR A 38 1.44 -24.00 1.61
CA THR A 38 0.90 -25.27 1.08
C THR A 38 1.34 -25.60 -0.35
N LYS A 39 1.73 -24.59 -1.14
CA LYS A 39 2.17 -24.73 -2.54
C LYS A 39 3.67 -24.99 -2.70
N LEU A 40 4.47 -24.75 -1.66
CA LEU A 40 5.93 -24.82 -1.72
C LEU A 40 6.47 -26.06 -1.01
N ASP A 41 7.35 -26.81 -1.68
CA ASP A 41 8.03 -27.96 -1.07
C ASP A 41 8.97 -27.54 0.07
N ALA A 42 9.56 -26.35 -0.04
CA ALA A 42 10.45 -25.76 0.96
C ALA A 42 10.14 -24.25 1.13
N PRO A 43 9.11 -23.88 1.91
CA PRO A 43 8.74 -22.49 2.13
C PRO A 43 9.85 -21.71 2.86
N PRO A 44 10.13 -20.45 2.47
CA PRO A 44 11.13 -19.63 3.16
C PRO A 44 10.68 -19.25 4.57
N LEU A 45 11.63 -19.05 5.49
CA LEU A 45 11.35 -18.80 6.90
C LEU A 45 10.44 -17.60 7.13
N TRP A 46 10.67 -16.47 6.44
CA TRP A 46 9.86 -15.26 6.61
C TRP A 46 8.37 -15.52 6.30
N LEU A 47 8.07 -16.44 5.37
CA LEU A 47 6.70 -16.81 5.00
C LEU A 47 6.06 -17.70 6.07
N LEU A 48 6.83 -18.64 6.65
CA LEU A 48 6.39 -19.45 7.78
C LEU A 48 6.11 -18.58 9.02
N GLU A 49 6.97 -17.60 9.29
CA GLU A 49 6.77 -16.63 10.37
C GLU A 49 5.52 -15.77 10.13
N LEU A 50 5.26 -15.39 8.88
CA LEU A 50 4.10 -14.59 8.50
C LEU A 50 2.77 -15.31 8.81
N CYS A 51 2.73 -16.65 8.72
CA CYS A 51 1.55 -17.46 9.04
C CYS A 51 1.15 -17.40 10.53
N THR A 52 2.09 -17.08 11.42
CA THR A 52 1.91 -17.12 12.87
C THR A 52 2.11 -15.76 13.55
N VAL A 53 2.23 -14.70 12.75
CA VAL A 53 2.62 -13.38 13.22
C VAL A 53 1.53 -12.75 14.12
N PRO A 54 1.89 -12.20 15.30
CA PRO A 54 0.90 -11.77 16.29
C PRO A 54 0.25 -10.41 15.99
N GLY A 55 0.77 -9.66 15.01
CA GLY A 55 0.35 -8.28 14.77
C GLY A 55 0.72 -7.78 13.38
N ILE A 56 -0.05 -6.80 12.90
CA ILE A 56 0.08 -6.26 11.54
C ILE A 56 1.42 -5.54 11.32
N ASP A 57 1.95 -4.86 12.33
CA ASP A 57 3.24 -4.16 12.22
C ASP A 57 4.40 -5.14 12.04
N ARG A 58 4.35 -6.28 12.75
CA ARG A 58 5.34 -7.34 12.58
C ARG A 58 5.17 -8.05 11.23
N ALA A 59 3.92 -8.25 10.77
CA ALA A 59 3.65 -8.79 9.43
C ALA A 59 4.25 -7.90 8.34
N HIS A 60 4.06 -6.58 8.47
CA HIS A 60 4.67 -5.60 7.58
C HIS A 60 6.20 -5.67 7.60
N GLY A 61 6.81 -5.75 8.79
CA GLY A 61 8.26 -5.92 8.92
C GLY A 61 8.78 -7.17 8.20
N LEU A 62 8.11 -8.31 8.34
CA LEU A 62 8.50 -9.55 7.65
C LEU A 62 8.44 -9.44 6.12
N LEU A 63 7.47 -8.68 5.58
CA LEU A 63 7.40 -8.40 4.14
C LEU A 63 8.56 -7.50 3.67
N LEU A 64 8.97 -6.54 4.50
CA LEU A 64 10.10 -5.66 4.21
C LEU A 64 11.46 -6.36 4.34
N ASP A 65 11.55 -7.38 5.21
CA ASP A 65 12.76 -8.19 5.43
C ASP A 65 12.95 -9.29 4.35
N MET A 66 12.05 -9.38 3.36
CA MET A 66 12.11 -10.38 2.30
C MET A 66 13.42 -10.28 1.49
N PRO A 67 14.19 -11.39 1.33
CA PRO A 67 15.44 -11.35 0.58
C PRO A 67 15.26 -10.88 -0.86
N GLY A 68 16.03 -9.87 -1.28
CA GLY A 68 15.97 -9.32 -2.63
C GLY A 68 15.00 -8.15 -2.80
N LEU A 69 14.35 -7.70 -1.72
CA LEU A 69 13.65 -6.42 -1.72
C LEU A 69 14.68 -5.27 -1.87
N ALA A 70 14.61 -4.54 -2.97
CA ALA A 70 15.44 -3.36 -3.17
C ALA A 70 14.91 -2.18 -2.36
N GLN A 71 15.81 -1.33 -1.85
CA GLN A 71 15.44 -0.05 -1.29
C GLN A 71 15.30 0.99 -2.41
N SER A 72 14.35 1.90 -2.26
CA SER A 72 14.14 3.03 -3.19
C SER A 72 15.30 4.03 -3.03
N ASP A 73 16.32 3.86 -3.88
CA ASP A 73 17.57 4.61 -3.79
C ASP A 73 17.53 5.90 -4.61
N THR A 74 16.74 5.92 -5.67
CA THR A 74 16.53 7.09 -6.55
C THR A 74 15.28 7.89 -6.19
N VAL A 75 15.20 9.13 -6.66
CA VAL A 75 14.00 9.97 -6.47
C VAL A 75 12.81 9.38 -7.24
N GLU A 76 13.07 8.86 -8.44
CA GLU A 76 12.07 8.25 -9.30
C GLU A 76 11.47 6.98 -8.69
N GLU A 77 12.28 6.13 -8.05
CA GLU A 77 11.77 4.96 -7.33
C GLU A 77 10.92 5.36 -6.12
N ARG A 78 11.32 6.41 -5.40
CA ARG A 78 10.54 6.95 -4.27
C ARG A 78 9.21 7.51 -4.72
N ASP A 79 9.16 8.21 -5.85
CA ASP A 79 7.90 8.72 -6.40
C ASP A 79 6.94 7.58 -6.75
N VAL A 80 7.45 6.46 -7.25
CA VAL A 80 6.63 5.28 -7.52
C VAL A 80 6.09 4.68 -6.23
N GLU A 81 6.94 4.53 -5.19
CA GLU A 81 6.51 4.07 -3.86
C GLU A 81 5.46 4.99 -3.25
N ASP A 82 5.67 6.30 -3.33
CA ASP A 82 4.77 7.32 -2.80
C ASP A 82 3.44 7.29 -3.55
N ALA A 83 3.46 7.18 -4.88
CA ALA A 83 2.25 7.04 -5.69
C ALA A 83 1.48 5.75 -5.37
N ASP A 84 2.18 4.62 -5.20
CA ASP A 84 1.56 3.33 -4.83
C ASP A 84 0.92 3.41 -3.42
N HIS A 85 1.57 4.11 -2.47
CA HIS A 85 1.01 4.36 -1.14
C HIS A 85 -0.26 5.21 -1.18
N LEU A 86 -0.19 6.36 -1.86
CA LEU A 86 -1.31 7.28 -2.02
C LEU A 86 -2.48 6.62 -2.76
N ALA A 87 -2.19 5.84 -3.82
CA ALA A 87 -3.20 5.07 -4.52
C ALA A 87 -3.89 4.07 -3.60
N SER A 88 -3.15 3.35 -2.75
CA SER A 88 -3.76 2.40 -1.80
C SER A 88 -4.66 3.09 -0.76
N LEU A 89 -4.26 4.26 -0.25
CA LEU A 89 -5.11 5.10 0.62
C LEU A 89 -6.34 5.62 -0.14
N PHE A 90 -6.18 6.06 -1.39
CA PHE A 90 -7.29 6.56 -2.21
C PHE A 90 -8.31 5.45 -2.47
N LEU A 91 -7.85 4.24 -2.79
CA LEU A 91 -8.73 3.09 -2.96
C LEU A 91 -9.50 2.76 -1.67
N ARG A 92 -8.86 2.91 -0.49
CA ARG A 92 -9.57 2.79 0.79
C ARG A 92 -10.65 3.84 0.97
N HIS A 93 -10.42 5.08 0.53
CA HIS A 93 -11.44 6.12 0.53
C HIS A 93 -12.59 5.77 -0.42
N ARG A 94 -12.26 5.33 -1.64
CA ARG A 94 -13.23 4.94 -2.68
C ARG A 94 -14.12 3.78 -2.23
N ASP A 95 -13.55 2.82 -1.50
CA ASP A 95 -14.28 1.69 -0.92
C ASP A 95 -15.08 2.08 0.35
N GLY A 96 -15.04 3.35 0.78
CA GLY A 96 -15.75 3.88 1.95
C GLY A 96 -15.12 3.55 3.30
N SER A 97 -13.90 3.01 3.32
CA SER A 97 -13.23 2.57 4.55
C SER A 97 -12.50 3.68 5.31
N ILE A 98 -12.31 4.85 4.69
CA ILE A 98 -11.82 6.08 5.32
C ILE A 98 -12.54 7.29 4.72
N ALA A 99 -12.72 8.35 5.51
CA ALA A 99 -13.26 9.61 5.00
C ALA A 99 -12.23 10.34 4.12
N TRP A 100 -12.68 11.34 3.36
CA TRP A 100 -11.77 12.16 2.53
C TRP A 100 -10.75 12.94 3.38
N GLY A 101 -11.17 13.49 4.52
CA GLY A 101 -10.26 14.13 5.46
C GLY A 101 -9.19 13.17 6.01
N ASP A 102 -9.56 11.93 6.31
CA ASP A 102 -8.62 10.89 6.75
C ASP A 102 -7.60 10.54 5.65
N PHE A 103 -8.02 10.52 4.38
CA PHE A 103 -7.13 10.32 3.25
C PHE A 103 -6.07 11.43 3.20
N LEU A 104 -6.50 12.70 3.23
CA LEU A 104 -5.59 13.84 3.16
C LEU A 104 -4.62 13.89 4.34
N LEU A 105 -5.11 13.64 5.56
CA LEU A 105 -4.28 13.61 6.75
C LEU A 105 -3.19 12.53 6.63
N ARG A 106 -3.58 11.28 6.35
CA ARG A 106 -2.64 10.15 6.26
C ARG A 106 -1.67 10.29 5.08
N ALA A 107 -2.11 10.88 3.98
CA ALA A 107 -1.25 11.18 2.84
C ALA A 107 -0.18 12.22 3.20
N GLY A 108 -0.58 13.30 3.87
CA GLY A 108 0.35 14.30 4.40
C GLY A 108 1.35 13.71 5.40
N GLU A 109 0.87 12.92 6.37
CA GLU A 109 1.71 12.25 7.36
C GLU A 109 2.70 11.27 6.72
N TYR A 110 2.29 10.56 5.67
CA TYR A 110 3.15 9.62 4.96
C TYR A 110 4.28 10.33 4.19
N LEU A 111 3.97 11.45 3.54
CA LEU A 111 4.93 12.23 2.76
C LEU A 111 5.82 13.13 3.61
N ASP A 112 5.45 13.39 4.86
CA ASP A 112 6.25 14.23 5.76
C ASP A 112 7.63 13.58 6.01
N GLY A 113 8.69 14.32 5.70
CA GLY A 113 10.07 13.83 5.76
C GLY A 113 10.49 12.88 4.62
N LYS A 114 9.63 12.65 3.61
CA LYS A 114 10.02 11.96 2.37
C LYS A 114 10.74 12.91 1.42
N SER A 115 11.59 12.35 0.54
CA SER A 115 12.38 13.12 -0.44
C SER A 115 11.96 12.86 -1.88
N GLY A 116 10.70 12.45 -2.10
CA GLY A 116 10.08 12.40 -3.42
C GLY A 116 9.68 13.79 -3.93
N HIS A 117 9.16 13.86 -5.15
CA HIS A 117 8.67 15.11 -5.74
C HIS A 117 7.33 15.55 -5.14
N ARG A 118 6.48 14.61 -4.71
CA ARG A 118 5.21 14.95 -4.06
C ARG A 118 5.47 15.48 -2.64
N GLN A 119 4.90 16.65 -2.36
CA GLN A 119 5.13 17.36 -1.11
C GLN A 119 3.95 17.14 -0.14
N CYS A 120 4.24 16.97 1.16
CA CYS A 120 3.18 16.75 2.16
C CYS A 120 2.26 17.96 2.30
N GLU A 121 2.77 19.17 2.04
CA GLU A 121 2.04 20.43 2.10
C GLU A 121 0.83 20.45 1.18
N GLU A 122 0.89 19.77 0.02
CA GLU A 122 -0.24 19.67 -0.90
C GLU A 122 -1.49 19.10 -0.20
N PHE A 123 -1.31 18.02 0.55
CA PHE A 123 -2.39 17.33 1.26
C PHE A 123 -2.83 18.11 2.51
N TYR A 124 -1.90 18.65 3.28
CA TYR A 124 -2.23 19.46 4.45
C TYR A 124 -2.96 20.76 4.06
N MET A 125 -2.58 21.42 2.96
CA MET A 125 -3.28 22.62 2.48
C MET A 125 -4.72 22.29 2.06
N GLN A 126 -4.93 21.18 1.37
CA GLN A 126 -6.26 20.71 1.00
C GLN A 126 -7.12 20.37 2.22
N LEU A 127 -6.54 19.70 3.23
CA LEU A 127 -7.22 19.39 4.50
C LEU A 127 -7.61 20.66 5.25
N ASN A 128 -6.68 21.60 5.41
CA ASN A 128 -6.94 22.88 6.05
C ASN A 128 -8.07 23.66 5.36
N LEU A 129 -8.15 23.60 4.03
CA LEU A 129 -9.22 24.25 3.28
C LEU A 129 -10.58 23.59 3.54
N LEU A 130 -10.65 22.26 3.53
CA LEU A 130 -11.88 21.52 3.86
C LEU A 130 -12.39 21.83 5.25
N GLU A 131 -11.51 21.82 6.25
CA GLU A 131 -11.86 22.10 7.64
C GLU A 131 -12.39 23.53 7.80
N ARG A 132 -11.77 24.50 7.13
CA ARG A 132 -12.23 25.90 7.12
C ARG A 132 -13.59 26.08 6.46
N MET A 133 -13.89 25.30 5.42
CA MET A 133 -15.13 25.41 4.65
C MET A 133 -16.26 24.51 5.15
N GLY A 134 -16.00 23.66 6.14
CA GLY A 134 -17.00 22.76 6.71
C GLY A 134 -17.35 21.58 5.79
N PHE A 135 -16.36 21.05 5.06
CA PHE A 135 -16.48 19.86 4.20
C PHE A 135 -17.56 19.95 3.11
N PRO A 136 -17.57 21.00 2.26
CA PRO A 136 -18.56 21.10 1.21
C PRO A 136 -18.29 20.06 0.11
N GLU A 137 -19.35 19.42 -0.38
CA GLU A 137 -19.27 18.26 -1.29
C GLU A 137 -18.58 18.59 -2.62
N ASP A 138 -18.77 19.81 -3.14
CA ASP A 138 -18.17 20.28 -4.38
C ASP A 138 -16.64 20.42 -4.28
N LEU A 139 -16.14 20.91 -3.14
CA LEU A 139 -14.71 20.99 -2.88
C LEU A 139 -14.10 19.60 -2.73
N VAL A 140 -14.75 18.71 -1.97
CA VAL A 140 -14.32 17.30 -1.83
C VAL A 140 -14.24 16.64 -3.22
N GLN A 141 -15.26 16.85 -4.04
CA GLN A 141 -15.33 16.30 -5.39
C GLN A 141 -14.19 16.82 -6.27
N ALA A 142 -13.94 18.13 -6.28
CA ALA A 142 -12.88 18.75 -7.06
C ALA A 142 -11.48 18.27 -6.65
N GLN A 143 -11.19 18.22 -5.34
CA GLN A 143 -9.93 17.72 -4.81
C GLN A 143 -9.72 16.23 -5.16
N ARG A 144 -10.78 15.42 -5.04
CA ARG A 144 -10.73 14.00 -5.38
C ARG A 144 -10.39 13.78 -6.85
N GLU A 145 -11.04 14.49 -7.76
CA GLU A 145 -10.80 14.36 -9.20
C GLU A 145 -9.38 14.77 -9.62
N ASP A 146 -8.82 15.79 -8.98
CA ASP A 146 -7.45 16.24 -9.26
C ASP A 146 -6.42 15.18 -8.81
N ILE A 147 -6.56 14.71 -7.57
CA ILE A 147 -5.68 13.69 -7.00
C ILE A 147 -5.81 12.36 -7.77
N GLU A 148 -7.03 11.93 -8.10
CA GLU A 148 -7.29 10.72 -8.88
C GLU A 148 -6.56 10.76 -10.23
N ARG A 149 -6.67 11.89 -10.95
CA ARG A 149 -5.98 12.09 -12.22
C ARG A 149 -4.46 12.01 -12.07
N SER A 150 -3.92 12.57 -10.99
CA SER A 150 -2.48 12.52 -10.71
C SER A 150 -1.97 11.13 -10.35
N LEU A 151 -2.86 10.21 -9.94
CA LEU A 151 -2.54 8.87 -9.45
C LEU A 151 -3.01 7.74 -10.39
N VAL A 152 -3.54 8.05 -11.59
CA VAL A 152 -4.21 7.08 -12.46
C VAL A 152 -3.41 5.80 -12.67
N ASP A 153 -2.12 5.90 -13.03
CA ASP A 153 -1.27 4.72 -13.25
C ASP A 153 -1.05 3.92 -11.96
N ALA A 154 -0.91 4.59 -10.82
CA ALA A 154 -0.72 3.94 -9.53
C ALA A 154 -2.01 3.26 -9.05
N LEU A 155 -3.17 3.86 -9.31
CA LEU A 155 -4.48 3.27 -9.02
C LEU A 155 -4.66 1.97 -9.81
N GLU A 156 -4.38 1.98 -11.11
CA GLU A 156 -4.46 0.78 -11.96
C GLU A 156 -3.51 -0.33 -11.47
N ARG A 157 -2.26 0.02 -11.17
CA ARG A 157 -1.26 -0.93 -10.64
C ARG A 157 -1.70 -1.53 -9.31
N MET A 158 -2.10 -0.69 -8.34
CA MET A 158 -2.43 -1.15 -7.00
C MET A 158 -3.74 -1.95 -6.96
N GLU A 159 -4.72 -1.64 -7.81
CA GLU A 159 -5.88 -2.49 -8.00
C GLU A 159 -5.52 -3.85 -8.56
N ALA A 160 -4.68 -3.90 -9.61
CA ALA A 160 -4.25 -5.15 -10.20
C ALA A 160 -3.47 -6.01 -9.19
N SER A 161 -2.56 -5.40 -8.42
CA SER A 161 -1.84 -6.07 -7.33
C SER A 161 -2.77 -6.58 -6.24
N HIS A 162 -3.79 -5.81 -5.83
CA HIS A 162 -4.76 -6.27 -4.85
C HIS A 162 -5.60 -7.45 -5.37
N ARG A 163 -6.07 -7.39 -6.61
CA ARG A 163 -6.81 -8.51 -7.24
C ARG A 163 -5.96 -9.78 -7.30
N ARG A 164 -4.68 -9.65 -7.66
CA ARG A 164 -3.73 -10.77 -7.69
C ARG A 164 -3.52 -11.35 -6.29
N PHE A 165 -3.27 -10.51 -5.29
CA PHE A 165 -3.14 -10.94 -3.89
C PHE A 165 -4.36 -11.74 -3.43
N GLU A 166 -5.57 -11.23 -3.69
CA GLU A 166 -6.82 -11.89 -3.29
C GLU A 166 -7.03 -13.24 -4.00
N ALA A 167 -6.62 -13.38 -5.26
CA ALA A 167 -6.66 -14.65 -5.98
C ALA A 167 -5.67 -15.66 -5.37
N GLU A 168 -4.41 -15.24 -5.17
CA GLU A 168 -3.37 -16.08 -4.56
C GLU A 168 -3.75 -16.55 -3.15
N ALA A 169 -4.38 -15.68 -2.36
CA ALA A 169 -4.84 -15.99 -1.00
C ALA A 169 -6.00 -17.00 -0.96
N ARG A 170 -6.75 -17.16 -2.06
CA ARG A 170 -7.83 -18.16 -2.19
C ARG A 170 -7.34 -19.50 -2.72
N GLY A 171 -6.06 -19.58 -3.10
CA GLY A 171 -5.47 -20.79 -3.68
C GLY A 171 -5.61 -20.90 -5.19
N ASP A 172 -6.19 -19.89 -5.86
CA ASP A 172 -6.17 -19.77 -7.33
C ASP A 172 -4.74 -19.54 -7.86
#